data_AF-A0A920GNZ7-F1
#
_entry.id   AF-A0A920GNZ7-F1
#
_cell.length_a   1.000
_cell.length_b   1.000
_cell.length_c   1.000
_cell.angle_alpha   90.00
_cell.angle_beta   90.00
_cell.angle_gamma   90.00
#
_symmetry.space_group_name_H-M   'P 1'
#
loop_
_entity.id
_entity.type
_entity.pdbx_description
1 polymer ?
#
loop_
_entity_poly.entity_id
_entity_poly.type
_entity_poly.pdbx_seq_one_letter_code
_entity_poly.pdbx_strand_id
1 'polypeptide(L)' 'MAKQFWNLGERELYEYIRFFTMSAADFLHDYFEDDLIKAAMASPGIIGTALGVYSPGSAYILLHHVMGDVDGNVGAGA' A
#
# COMPACT_ATOMS: atom_id res chain seq x y z
N MET A 1 1.17 -13.82 15.57
CA MET A 1 0.75 -13.43 14.20
C MET A 1 0.01 -14.55 13.47
N ALA A 2 0.62 -15.71 13.17
CA ALA A 2 -0.06 -16.77 12.41
C ALA A 2 -1.43 -17.21 12.99
N LYS A 3 -1.54 -17.39 14.31
CA LYS A 3 -2.80 -17.81 14.96
C LYS A 3 -3.94 -16.78 14.83
N GLN A 4 -3.63 -15.48 14.74
CA GLN A 4 -4.63 -14.43 14.53
C GLN A 4 -5.01 -14.31 13.05
N PHE A 5 -4.06 -14.56 12.15
CA PHE A 5 -4.32 -14.56 10.71
C PHE A 5 -5.35 -15.62 10.31
N TRP A 6 -5.26 -16.83 10.89
CA TRP A 6 -6.25 -17.90 10.64
C TRP A 6 -7.61 -17.69 11.32
N ASN A 7 -7.74 -16.68 12.19
CA ASN A 7 -8.99 -16.32 12.84
C ASN A 7 -9.75 -15.20 12.11
N LEU A 8 -9.21 -14.68 10.99
CA LEU A 8 -9.89 -13.69 10.16
C LEU A 8 -11.07 -14.33 9.43
N GLY A 9 -12.16 -13.59 9.26
CA GLY A 9 -13.23 -13.98 8.35
C GLY A 9 -12.71 -13.98 6.90
N GLU A 10 -13.40 -14.71 6.03
CA GLU A 10 -13.01 -14.88 4.62
C GLU A 10 -12.79 -13.53 3.92
N ARG A 11 -13.67 -12.55 4.18
CA ARG A 11 -13.55 -11.19 3.63
C ARG A 11 -12.32 -10.46 4.14
N GLU A 12 -12.03 -10.52 5.44
CA GLU A 12 -10.82 -9.87 5.97
C GLU A 12 -9.57 -10.52 5.40
N LEU A 13 -9.52 -11.85 5.36
CA LEU A 13 -8.40 -12.59 4.77
C LEU A 13 -8.19 -12.21 3.30
N TYR A 14 -9.27 -12.09 2.53
CA TYR A 14 -9.23 -11.62 1.15
C TYR A 14 -8.64 -10.21 1.06
N GLU A 15 -9.13 -9.25 1.85
CA GLU A 15 -8.62 -7.88 1.82
C GLU A 15 -7.16 -7.78 2.25
N TYR A 16 -6.74 -8.58 3.24
CA TYR A 16 -5.33 -8.69 3.62
C TYR A 16 -4.48 -9.18 2.44
N ILE A 17 -4.85 -10.29 1.81
CA ILE A 17 -4.08 -10.82 0.68
C ILE A 17 -4.08 -9.82 -0.48
N ARG A 18 -5.24 -9.24 -0.80
CA ARG A 18 -5.41 -8.23 -1.86
C ARG A 18 -4.51 -7.03 -1.61
N PHE A 19 -4.56 -6.44 -0.42
CA PHE A 19 -3.76 -5.26 -0.07
C PHE A 19 -2.26 -5.50 -0.22
N PHE A 20 -1.75 -6.63 0.27
CA PHE A 20 -0.32 -6.93 0.21
C PHE A 20 0.19 -7.31 -1.19
N THR A 21 -0.72 -7.62 -2.12
CA THR A 21 -0.37 -8.05 -3.49
C THR A 21 -0.74 -7.04 -4.56
N MET A 22 -1.69 -6.14 -4.30
CA MET A 22 -2.13 -5.13 -5.26
C MET A 22 -1.12 -3.99 -5.45
N SER A 23 -1.30 -3.24 -6.53
CA SER A 23 -0.48 -2.05 -6.80
C SER A 23 -0.99 -0.82 -6.04
N ALA A 24 -0.11 0.16 -5.82
CA ALA A 24 -0.46 1.44 -5.22
C ALA A 24 -1.49 2.20 -6.08
N ALA A 25 -1.34 2.12 -7.41
CA ALA A 25 -2.29 2.73 -8.34
C ALA A 25 -3.69 2.12 -8.23
N ASP A 26 -3.80 0.78 -8.19
CA ASP A 26 -5.08 0.10 -8.00
C ASP A 26 -5.69 0.42 -6.64
N PHE A 27 -4.86 0.49 -5.59
CA PHE A 27 -5.32 0.83 -4.26
C PHE A 27 -5.91 2.24 -4.23
N LEU A 28 -5.23 3.23 -4.80
CA LEU A 28 -5.74 4.61 -4.87
C LEU A 28 -7.00 4.72 -5.74
N HIS A 29 -7.17 3.86 -6.74
CA HIS A 29 -8.37 3.82 -7.57
C HIS A 29 -9.64 3.42 -6.80
N ASP A 30 -9.51 2.62 -5.74
CA ASP A 30 -10.66 2.25 -4.90
C ASP A 30 -11.20 3.42 -4.08
N TYR A 31 -10.39 4.47 -3.84
CA TYR A 31 -10.73 5.57 -2.92
C TYR A 31 -10.87 6.93 -3.59
N PHE A 32 -10.25 7.14 -4.77
CA PHE A 32 -10.22 8.44 -5.43
C PHE A 32 -10.70 8.36 -6.88
N GLU A 33 -11.55 9.32 -7.26
CA GLU A 33 -12.06 9.44 -8.63
C GLU A 33 -11.15 10.29 -9.52
N ASP A 34 -10.51 11.32 -8.97
CA ASP A 34 -9.69 12.27 -9.72
C ASP A 34 -8.28 11.71 -10.03
N ASP A 35 -7.92 11.70 -11.32
CA ASP A 35 -6.66 11.14 -11.81
C ASP A 35 -5.43 11.93 -11.36
N LEU A 36 -5.55 13.24 -11.16
CA LEU A 36 -4.45 14.07 -10.67
C LEU A 36 -4.16 13.78 -9.19
N ILE A 37 -5.21 13.58 -8.38
CA ILE A 37 -5.06 13.16 -6.97
C ILE A 37 -4.40 11.77 -6.90
N LYS A 38 -4.88 10.80 -7.69
CA LYS A 38 -4.28 9.45 -7.76
C LYS A 38 -2.80 9.52 -8.14
N ALA A 39 -2.44 10.30 -9.16
CA ALA A 39 -1.06 10.45 -9.59
C ALA A 39 -0.18 11.11 -8.52
N ALA A 40 -0.67 12.16 -7.86
CA ALA A 40 0.07 12.86 -6.81
C ALA A 40 0.33 11.97 -5.58
N MET A 41 -0.58 11.07 -5.27
CA MET A 41 -0.48 10.19 -4.09
C MET A 41 0.26 8.87 -4.34
N ALA A 42 0.54 8.51 -5.60
CA ALA A 42 1.12 7.20 -5.93
C ALA A 42 2.64 7.09 -5.66
N SER A 43 3.37 8.22 -5.66
CA SER A 43 4.83 8.24 -5.57
C SER A 43 5.43 7.52 -4.35
N PRO A 44 4.87 7.61 -3.13
CA PRO A 44 5.43 6.89 -1.99
C PRO A 44 5.37 5.37 -2.13
N GLY A 45 4.50 4.84 -3.00
CA GLY A 45 4.36 3.41 -3.28
C GLY A 45 5.57 2.75 -3.96
N ILE A 46 6.60 3.51 -4.35
CA ILE A 46 7.79 2.98 -5.05
C ILE A 46 9.12 3.47 -4.47
N ILE A 47 9.12 4.30 -3.43
CA ILE A 47 10.35 4.89 -2.86
C ILE A 47 11.31 3.77 -2.42
N GLY A 48 12.57 3.86 -2.87
CA GLY A 48 13.63 2.91 -2.53
C GLY A 48 13.59 1.59 -3.31
N THR A 49 12.74 1.49 -4.35
CA THR A 49 12.59 0.27 -5.15
C THR A 49 12.89 0.52 -6.64
N ALA A 50 13.08 -0.55 -7.41
CA ALA A 50 13.14 -0.51 -8.87
C ALA A 50 11.76 -0.79 -9.53
N LEU A 51 10.67 -0.63 -8.78
CA LEU A 51 9.30 -0.93 -9.22
C LEU A 51 8.56 0.33 -9.71
N GLY A 52 7.48 0.12 -10.46
CA GLY A 52 6.54 1.18 -10.85
C GLY A 52 5.28 1.18 -9.99
N VAL A 53 4.48 2.26 -10.06
CA VAL A 53 3.27 2.43 -9.21
C VAL A 53 2.15 1.41 -9.51
N TYR A 54 2.24 0.72 -10.65
CA TYR A 54 1.38 -0.39 -11.05
C TYR A 54 1.98 -1.78 -10.74
N SER A 55 3.17 -1.84 -10.14
CA SER A 55 3.79 -3.13 -9.79
C SER A 55 3.09 -3.76 -8.58
N PRO A 56 2.90 -5.10 -8.57
CA PRO A 56 2.35 -5.82 -7.42
C PRO A 56 3.10 -5.52 -6.12
N GLY A 57 2.37 -5.35 -5.02
CA GLY A 57 2.92 -5.06 -3.70
C GLY A 57 3.30 -3.59 -3.45
N SER A 58 3.19 -2.70 -4.45
CA SER A 58 3.44 -1.27 -4.23
C SER A 58 2.42 -0.60 -3.29
N ALA A 59 1.22 -1.17 -3.11
CA ALA A 59 0.26 -0.69 -2.10
C ALA A 59 0.77 -0.87 -0.66
N TYR A 60 1.46 -1.99 -0.39
CA TYR A 60 2.14 -2.20 0.89
C TYR A 60 3.24 -1.16 1.10
N ILE A 61 4.06 -0.88 0.08
CA ILE A 61 5.13 0.14 0.14
C ILE A 61 4.53 1.52 0.40
N LEU A 62 3.40 1.86 -0.23
CA LEU A 62 2.69 3.12 0.00
C LEU A 62 2.30 3.27 1.47
N LEU A 63 1.69 2.24 2.06
CA LEU A 63 1.38 2.23 3.49
C LEU A 63 2.63 2.36 4.35
N HIS A 64 3.72 1.68 4.00
CA HIS A 64 4.97 1.75 4.77
C HIS A 64 5.54 3.17 4.82
N HIS A 65 5.49 3.90 3.70
CA HIS A 65 5.97 5.28 3.65
C HIS A 65 5.02 6.27 4.32
N VAL A 66 3.71 6.14 4.13
CA VAL A 66 2.72 7.03 4.77
C VAL A 66 2.66 6.78 6.28
N MET A 67 2.77 5.53 6.74
CA MET A 67 2.81 5.19 8.17
C MET A 67 4.11 5.65 8.83
N GLY A 68 5.20 5.82 8.07
CA GLY A 68 6.43 6.44 8.59
C GLY A 68 6.29 7.95 8.81
N ASP A 69 5.46 8.63 8.02
CA ASP A 69 5.32 10.09 8.05
C ASP A 69 4.50 10.60 9.25
N VAL A 70 3.62 9.77 9.82
CA VAL A 70 2.73 10.16 10.92
C VAL A 70 3.42 10.36 12.28
N ASP A 71 4.64 9.86 12.47
CA ASP A 71 5.41 9.97 13.72
C ASP A 71 6.64 10.92 13.63
N GLY A 72 6.73 11.74 12.58
CA GLY A 72 7.76 12.79 12.45
C GLY A 72 9.18 12.28 12.13
N ASN A 73 9.33 11.00 11.80
CA ASN A 73 10.58 10.41 11.30
C ASN A 73 10.38 9.95 9.86
N VAL A 74 10.86 10.74 8.90
CA VAL A 74 10.82 10.40 7.47
C VAL A 74 11.51 9.07 7.22
N GLY A 75 10.72 8.07 6.82
CA GLY A 75 11.11 6.92 6.00
C GLY A 75 12.07 5.91 6.64
N ALA A 76 11.55 4.74 7.01
CA ALA A 76 12.36 3.52 7.01
C ALA A 76 12.69 3.15 5.55
N GLY A 77 13.66 3.85 4.97
CA GLY A 77 14.40 3.37 3.81
C GLY A 77 15.25 2.17 4.21
N ALA A 78 15.44 1.27 3.25
CA ALA A 78 16.26 0.07 3.33
C ALA A 78 17.63 0.25 4.02
#